data_AF-A0A6I1FQ14-F1
#
_entry.id   AF-A0A6I1FQ14-F1
#
_cell.length_a   1.000
_cell.length_b   1.000
_cell.length_c   1.000
_cell.angle_alpha   90.00
_cell.angle_beta   90.00
_cell.angle_gamma   90.00
#
_symmetry.space_group_name_H-M   'P 1'
#
loop_
_entity.id
_entity.type
_entity.pdbx_description
1 polymer ?
#
loop_
_entity_poly.entity_id
_entity_poly.type
_entity_poly.pdbx_seq_one_letter_code
_entity_poly.pdbx_strand_id
1 'polypeptide(L)'
;MDNKNNTYLMVKEFHEAFGHEVSEKPKAIEEKTAVNRAVWTGEEIVEFLYATANGQEEKFKELYKGFLAGMDKAADKMLTEKKPVEDILVAQMDALTDIEYFNQGSFVIAGVEPLPLFKIVQEANMGKLFEDGKPRFREEDGKIIKPPNWEKDFAPEGRLKQEIERQLTEKQK
;
A
#
# COMPACT_ATOMS: atom_id res chain seq x y z
N MET A 1 -23.77 -11.98 -3.43
CA MET A 1 -23.22 -12.45 -2.15
C MET A 1 -22.17 -11.46 -1.72
N ASP A 2 -22.32 -11.03 -0.49
CA ASP A 2 -21.66 -9.91 0.21
C ASP A 2 -20.15 -10.13 0.29
N ASN A 3 -19.32 -9.41 -0.49
CA ASN A 3 -17.87 -9.60 -0.47
C ASN A 3 -17.19 -8.49 0.34
N LYS A 4 -17.35 -8.56 1.65
CA LYS A 4 -16.85 -7.59 2.64
C LYS A 4 -15.32 -7.47 2.71
N ASN A 5 -14.57 -8.21 1.89
CA ASN A 5 -13.11 -8.17 1.91
C ASN A 5 -12.47 -8.26 0.51
N ASN A 6 -13.05 -7.57 -0.48
CA ASN A 6 -12.58 -7.58 -1.87
C ASN A 6 -11.08 -7.23 -2.01
N THR A 7 -10.59 -6.23 -1.27
CA THR A 7 -9.20 -5.77 -1.36
C THR A 7 -8.21 -6.81 -0.81
N TYR A 8 -8.52 -7.43 0.33
CA TYR A 8 -7.72 -8.53 0.87
C TYR A 8 -7.63 -9.71 -0.10
N LEU A 9 -8.74 -10.12 -0.71
CA LEU A 9 -8.75 -11.25 -1.64
C LEU A 9 -7.94 -10.95 -2.91
N MET A 10 -8.00 -9.72 -3.42
CA MET A 10 -7.15 -9.27 -4.54
C MET A 10 -5.66 -9.32 -4.19
N VAL A 11 -5.27 -8.86 -2.99
CA VAL A 11 -3.87 -8.93 -2.55
C VAL A 11 -3.44 -10.37 -2.30
N LYS A 12 -4.32 -11.22 -1.76
CA LYS A 12 -4.05 -12.67 -1.61
C LYS A 12 -3.79 -13.31 -2.97
N GLU A 13 -4.62 -13.02 -3.97
CA GLU A 13 -4.42 -13.50 -5.35
C GLU A 13 -3.07 -13.07 -5.91
N PHE A 14 -2.68 -11.80 -5.72
CA PHE A 14 -1.36 -11.32 -6.11
C PHE A 14 -0.23 -12.06 -5.36
N HIS A 15 -0.38 -12.27 -4.06
CA HIS A 15 0.62 -13.01 -3.30
C HIS A 15 0.78 -14.45 -3.80
N GLU A 16 -0.33 -15.15 -4.07
CA GLU A 16 -0.32 -16.52 -4.60
C GLU A 16 0.32 -16.59 -6.00
N ALA A 17 -0.06 -15.67 -6.89
CA ALA A 17 0.45 -15.65 -8.27
C ALA A 17 1.94 -15.30 -8.35
N PHE A 18 2.44 -14.48 -7.43
CA PHE A 18 3.84 -14.01 -7.43
C PHE A 18 4.71 -14.75 -6.40
N GLY A 19 4.20 -15.82 -5.77
CA GLY A 19 4.97 -16.63 -4.81
C GLY A 19 5.40 -15.86 -3.55
N HIS A 20 4.64 -14.84 -3.17
CA HIS A 20 4.81 -14.16 -1.89
C HIS A 20 4.19 -14.96 -0.75
N GLU A 21 4.54 -14.59 0.48
CA GLU A 21 4.06 -15.29 1.68
C GLU A 21 2.53 -15.22 1.80
N VAL A 22 1.89 -16.38 1.96
CA VAL A 22 0.47 -16.54 2.25
C VAL A 22 0.34 -17.48 3.45
N SER A 23 -0.57 -17.15 4.38
CA SER A 23 -0.83 -17.98 5.55
C SER A 23 -2.27 -18.48 5.54
N GLU A 24 -2.45 -19.79 5.67
CA GLU A 24 -3.78 -20.44 5.72
C GLU A 24 -4.47 -20.31 7.08
N LYS A 25 -3.72 -19.88 8.11
CA LYS A 25 -4.22 -19.64 9.46
C LYS A 25 -3.62 -18.34 10.01
N PRO A 26 -4.32 -17.63 10.91
CA PRO A 26 -3.77 -16.47 11.59
C PRO A 26 -2.46 -16.84 12.30
N LYS A 27 -1.41 -16.06 12.05
CA LYS A 27 -0.10 -16.21 12.67
C LYS A 27 0.57 -14.84 12.76
N ALA A 28 1.38 -14.63 13.79
CA ALA A 28 2.19 -13.41 13.89
C ALA A 28 3.15 -13.30 12.69
N ILE A 29 3.40 -12.06 12.27
CA ILE A 29 4.35 -11.71 11.22
C ILE A 29 5.75 -11.69 11.84
N GLU A 30 6.68 -12.42 11.20
CA GLU A 30 8.10 -12.45 11.57
C GLU A 30 8.76 -11.07 11.47
N GLU A 31 9.73 -10.80 12.34
CA GLU A 31 10.36 -9.47 12.50
C GLU A 31 10.86 -8.88 11.17
N LYS A 32 11.56 -9.69 10.37
CA LYS A 32 12.09 -9.25 9.06
C LYS A 32 10.96 -8.87 8.09
N THR A 33 9.89 -9.65 8.06
CA THR A 33 8.72 -9.37 7.22
C THR A 33 8.01 -8.12 7.70
N ALA A 34 7.86 -7.94 9.02
CA ALA A 34 7.25 -6.75 9.60
C ALA A 34 8.01 -5.47 9.23
N VAL A 35 9.35 -5.47 9.34
CA VAL A 35 10.19 -4.34 8.93
C VAL A 35 10.05 -4.04 7.44
N ASN A 36 10.14 -5.06 6.58
CA ASN A 36 9.99 -4.86 5.14
C ASN A 36 8.64 -4.26 4.77
N ARG A 37 7.54 -4.78 5.35
CA ARG A 37 6.19 -4.25 5.09
C ARG A 37 6.03 -2.82 5.62
N ALA A 38 6.63 -2.50 6.77
CA ALA A 38 6.62 -1.14 7.30
C ALA A 38 7.39 -0.17 6.39
N VAL A 39 8.54 -0.57 5.87
CA VAL A 39 9.34 0.25 4.93
C VAL A 39 8.56 0.50 3.63
N TRP A 40 8.03 -0.54 2.98
CA TRP A 40 7.26 -0.36 1.74
C TRP A 40 6.02 0.52 1.94
N THR A 41 5.31 0.36 3.07
CA THR A 41 4.19 1.25 3.42
C THR A 41 4.66 2.69 3.65
N GLY A 42 5.83 2.85 4.29
CA GLY A 42 6.46 4.14 4.53
C GLY A 42 6.92 4.86 3.25
N GLU A 43 7.40 4.12 2.25
CA GLU A 43 7.78 4.67 0.93
C GLU A 43 6.58 5.38 0.27
N GLU A 44 5.40 4.75 0.29
CA GLU A 44 4.16 5.35 -0.24
C GLU A 44 3.75 6.61 0.55
N ILE A 45 4.00 6.66 1.86
CA ILE A 45 3.78 7.87 2.66
C ILE A 45 4.73 8.99 2.21
N VAL A 46 5.99 8.66 1.90
CA VAL A 46 6.96 9.63 1.38
C VAL A 46 6.51 10.17 0.02
N GLU A 47 6.04 9.31 -0.88
CA GLU A 47 5.48 9.72 -2.17
C GLU A 47 4.24 10.62 -2.01
N PHE A 48 3.34 10.28 -1.09
CA PHE A 48 2.18 11.10 -0.76
C PHE A 48 2.58 12.51 -0.26
N LEU A 49 3.60 12.62 0.59
CA LEU A 49 4.12 13.91 1.05
C LEU A 49 4.79 14.70 -0.08
N TYR A 50 5.51 14.03 -0.98
CA TYR A 50 6.12 14.66 -2.14
C TYR A 50 5.06 15.20 -3.12
N ALA A 51 4.00 14.44 -3.36
CA ALA A 51 2.82 14.88 -4.11
C ALA A 51 2.13 16.06 -3.43
N THR A 52 1.98 16.05 -2.10
CA THR A 52 1.42 17.15 -1.29
C THR A 52 2.28 18.43 -1.37
N ALA A 53 3.60 18.26 -1.51
CA ALA A 53 4.51 19.36 -1.76
C ALA A 53 4.43 19.91 -3.20
N ASN A 54 3.65 19.28 -4.09
CA ASN A 54 3.58 19.58 -5.51
C ASN A 54 4.97 19.60 -6.16
N GLY A 55 5.82 18.63 -5.80
CA GLY A 55 7.19 18.50 -6.30
C GLY A 55 8.17 19.58 -5.81
N GLN A 56 7.75 20.50 -4.94
CA GLN A 56 8.62 21.57 -4.43
C GLN A 56 9.54 21.03 -3.34
N GLU A 57 10.85 21.00 -3.62
CA GLU A 57 11.86 20.38 -2.77
C GLU A 57 11.88 20.93 -1.33
N GLU A 58 11.91 22.25 -1.16
CA GLU A 58 11.99 22.86 0.17
C GLU A 58 10.73 22.59 1.01
N LYS A 59 9.56 22.65 0.39
CA LYS A 59 8.29 22.30 1.05
C LYS A 59 8.25 20.81 1.41
N PHE A 60 8.74 19.94 0.53
CA PHE A 60 8.83 18.51 0.81
C PHE A 60 9.76 18.24 1.99
N LYS A 61 10.94 18.87 2.06
CA LYS A 61 11.86 18.75 3.20
C LYS A 61 11.20 19.14 4.52
N GLU A 62 10.40 20.21 4.52
CA GLU A 62 9.65 20.63 5.71
C GLU A 62 8.61 19.58 6.13
N LEU A 63 7.78 19.12 5.20
CA LEU A 63 6.76 18.09 5.46
C LEU A 63 7.38 16.77 5.93
N TYR A 64 8.45 16.32 5.27
CA TYR A 64 9.15 15.08 5.61
C TYR A 64 9.83 15.16 6.97
N LYS A 65 10.42 16.31 7.33
CA LYS A 65 10.95 16.55 8.68
C LYS A 65 9.85 16.46 9.74
N GLY A 66 8.67 17.02 9.46
CA GLY A 66 7.50 16.90 10.34
C GLY A 66 7.06 15.45 10.55
N PHE A 67 7.06 14.66 9.47
CA PHE A 67 6.78 13.22 9.52
C PHE A 67 7.78 12.47 10.41
N LEU A 68 9.09 12.65 10.18
CA LEU A 68 10.14 12.00 10.98
C LEU A 68 10.03 12.35 12.47
N ALA A 69 9.82 13.63 12.80
CA ALA A 69 9.64 14.05 14.19
C ALA A 69 8.41 13.39 14.85
N GLY A 70 7.33 13.15 14.09
CA GLY A 70 6.16 12.41 14.55
C GLY A 70 6.47 10.94 14.82
N MET A 71 7.23 10.29 13.94
CA MET A 71 7.67 8.89 14.09
C MET A 71 8.62 8.71 15.28
N ASP A 72 9.62 9.60 15.42
CA ASP A 72 10.55 9.59 16.56
C ASP A 72 9.78 9.72 17.88
N LYS A 73 8.84 10.66 17.95
CA LYS A 73 7.98 10.83 19.13
C LYS A 73 7.13 9.60 19.44
N ALA A 74 6.61 8.92 18.41
CA ALA A 74 5.83 7.69 18.59
C ALA A 74 6.71 6.54 19.12
N ALA A 75 7.92 6.39 18.59
CA ALA A 75 8.90 5.41 19.06
C ALA A 75 9.31 5.70 20.52
N ASP A 76 9.66 6.94 20.84
CA ASP A 76 10.02 7.37 22.20
C ASP A 76 8.91 7.07 23.21
N LYS A 77 7.65 7.30 22.81
CA LYS A 77 6.49 6.97 23.64
C LYS A 77 6.41 5.48 23.94
N MET A 78 6.61 4.60 22.94
CA MET A 78 6.60 3.16 23.15
C MET A 78 7.74 2.70 24.07
N LEU A 79 8.93 3.26 23.89
CA LEU A 79 10.11 2.97 24.72
C LEU A 79 9.95 3.48 26.17
N THR A 80 9.16 4.52 26.37
CA THR A 80 8.88 5.11 27.69
C THR A 80 7.76 4.38 28.42
N GLU A 81 6.61 4.16 27.76
CA GLU A 81 5.44 3.52 28.38
C GLU A 81 5.67 2.03 28.66
N LYS A 82 6.47 1.35 27.83
CA LYS A 82 6.81 -0.08 27.97
C LYS A 82 5.61 -0.97 28.28
N LYS A 83 4.47 -0.68 27.64
CA LYS A 83 3.26 -1.48 27.80
C LYS A 83 3.58 -2.94 27.42
N PRO A 84 3.14 -3.91 28.22
CA PRO A 84 3.36 -5.31 27.88
C PRO A 84 2.60 -5.66 26.60
N VAL A 85 3.21 -6.49 25.76
CA VAL A 85 2.55 -7.12 24.62
C VAL A 85 2.15 -8.53 25.05
N GLU A 86 0.86 -8.75 25.31
CA GLU A 86 0.35 -10.04 25.79
C GLU A 86 0.25 -11.07 24.65
N ASP A 87 -0.18 -10.63 23.47
CA ASP A 87 -0.29 -11.44 22.25
C ASP A 87 0.22 -10.63 21.05
N ILE A 88 1.28 -11.13 20.41
CA ILE A 88 1.96 -10.47 19.29
C ILE A 88 1.04 -10.41 18.06
N LEU A 89 0.28 -11.47 17.78
CA LEU A 89 -0.64 -11.49 16.64
C LEU A 89 -1.73 -10.45 16.85
N VAL A 90 -2.33 -10.38 18.04
CA VAL A 90 -3.37 -9.38 18.35
C VAL A 90 -2.81 -7.97 18.19
N ALA A 91 -1.65 -7.67 18.78
CA ALA A 91 -1.04 -6.34 18.71
C ALA A 91 -0.66 -5.92 17.28
N GLN A 92 -0.16 -6.85 16.45
CA GLN A 92 0.14 -6.57 15.05
C GLN A 92 -1.13 -6.31 14.23
N MET A 93 -2.19 -7.09 14.44
CA MET A 93 -3.45 -6.91 13.72
C MET A 93 -4.16 -5.62 14.13
N ASP A 94 -4.08 -5.23 15.41
CA ASP A 94 -4.57 -3.94 15.90
C ASP A 94 -3.90 -2.77 15.16
N ALA A 95 -2.57 -2.74 15.15
CA ALA A 95 -1.80 -1.70 14.46
C ALA A 95 -2.05 -1.65 12.94
N LEU A 96 -2.11 -2.81 12.27
CA LEU A 96 -2.41 -2.86 10.83
C LEU A 96 -3.85 -2.44 10.50
N THR A 97 -4.79 -2.72 11.40
CA THR A 97 -6.19 -2.25 11.25
C THR A 97 -6.28 -0.74 11.43
N ASP A 98 -5.56 -0.16 12.39
CA ASP A 98 -5.49 1.29 12.56
C ASP A 98 -4.86 1.99 11.34
N ILE A 99 -3.82 1.39 10.75
CA ILE A 99 -3.22 1.89 9.50
C ILE A 99 -4.24 1.89 8.36
N GLU A 100 -4.98 0.79 8.17
CA GLU A 100 -6.04 0.72 7.16
C GLU A 100 -7.12 1.78 7.43
N TYR A 101 -7.52 1.97 8.69
CA TYR A 101 -8.53 2.95 9.08
C TYR A 101 -8.10 4.39 8.75
N PHE A 102 -6.86 4.77 9.08
CA PHE A 102 -6.32 6.08 8.72
C PHE A 102 -6.17 6.26 7.21
N ASN A 103 -5.79 5.21 6.48
CA ASN A 103 -5.71 5.26 5.03
C ASN A 103 -7.08 5.50 4.39
N GLN A 104 -8.12 4.79 4.83
CA GLN A 104 -9.51 5.04 4.42
C GLN A 104 -9.94 6.47 4.79
N GLY A 105 -9.56 6.97 5.97
CA GLY A 105 -9.78 8.35 6.39
C GLY A 105 -9.19 9.38 5.41
N SER A 106 -8.00 9.13 4.86
CA SER A 106 -7.38 9.99 3.84
C SER A 106 -8.21 10.07 2.56
N PHE A 107 -8.75 8.94 2.09
CA PHE A 107 -9.67 8.91 0.95
C PHE A 107 -10.98 9.64 1.25
N VAL A 108 -11.51 9.52 2.47
CA VAL A 108 -12.69 10.27 2.93
C VAL A 108 -12.41 11.78 2.90
N ILE A 109 -11.26 12.22 3.40
CA ILE A 109 -10.85 13.64 3.36
C ILE A 109 -10.75 14.14 1.91
N ALA A 110 -10.18 13.34 1.01
CA ALA A 110 -10.10 13.66 -0.41
C ALA A 110 -11.46 13.59 -1.13
N GLY A 111 -12.46 12.97 -0.52
CA GLY A 111 -13.72 12.65 -1.19
C GLY A 111 -13.49 11.76 -2.41
N VAL A 112 -12.61 10.76 -2.31
CA VAL A 112 -12.30 9.83 -3.40
C VAL A 112 -12.71 8.43 -2.96
N GLU A 113 -13.45 7.71 -3.81
CA GLU A 113 -13.76 6.30 -3.56
C GLU A 113 -12.53 5.44 -3.93
N PRO A 114 -11.94 4.70 -2.99
CA PRO A 114 -10.66 4.03 -3.22
C PRO A 114 -10.78 2.72 -3.99
N LEU A 115 -11.91 2.02 -3.93
CA LEU A 115 -12.03 0.69 -4.50
C LEU A 115 -11.82 0.65 -6.04
N PRO A 116 -12.35 1.59 -6.85
CA PRO A 116 -12.04 1.65 -8.27
C PRO A 116 -10.54 1.87 -8.56
N LEU A 117 -9.88 2.73 -7.79
CA LEU A 117 -8.43 2.97 -7.91
C LEU A 117 -7.63 1.71 -7.54
N PHE A 118 -8.04 1.04 -6.47
CA PHE A 118 -7.43 -0.20 -6.03
C PHE A 118 -7.52 -1.30 -7.09
N LYS A 119 -8.67 -1.42 -7.78
CA LYS A 119 -8.84 -2.38 -8.88
C LYS A 119 -7.88 -2.10 -10.04
N ILE A 120 -7.66 -0.83 -10.38
CA ILE A 120 -6.70 -0.44 -11.42
C ILE A 120 -5.29 -0.88 -11.03
N VAL A 121 -4.88 -0.63 -9.78
CA VAL A 121 -3.56 -1.07 -9.26
C VAL A 121 -3.45 -2.59 -9.21
N GLN A 122 -4.51 -3.29 -8.79
CA GLN A 122 -4.55 -4.75 -8.79
C GLN A 122 -4.37 -5.30 -10.20
N GLU A 123 -5.10 -4.78 -11.19
CA GLU A 123 -4.96 -5.19 -12.59
C GLU A 123 -3.56 -4.90 -13.13
N ALA A 124 -2.97 -3.76 -12.77
CA ALA A 124 -1.60 -3.42 -13.15
C ALA A 124 -0.58 -4.41 -12.55
N ASN A 125 -0.77 -4.80 -11.29
CA ASN A 125 0.07 -5.77 -10.61
C ASN A 125 -0.07 -7.18 -11.20
N MET A 126 -1.29 -7.65 -11.43
CA MET A 126 -1.55 -8.94 -12.06
C MET A 126 -1.09 -8.98 -13.52
N GLY A 127 -1.13 -7.85 -14.23
CA GLY A 127 -0.57 -7.71 -15.57
C GLY A 127 0.94 -7.95 -15.66
N LYS A 128 1.66 -8.01 -14.53
CA LYS A 128 3.09 -8.37 -14.49
C LYS A 128 3.36 -9.87 -14.73
N LEU A 129 2.32 -10.71 -14.81
CA LEU A 129 2.45 -12.09 -15.26
C LEU A 129 2.79 -12.14 -16.75
N PHE A 130 3.68 -13.05 -17.14
CA PHE A 130 4.01 -13.29 -18.54
C PHE A 130 2.92 -14.12 -19.24
N GLU A 131 3.02 -14.30 -20.55
CA GLU A 131 2.04 -15.08 -21.35
C GLU A 131 1.82 -16.51 -20.85
N ASP A 132 2.80 -17.08 -20.14
CA ASP A 132 2.71 -18.40 -19.51
C ASP A 132 2.02 -18.38 -18.13
N GLY A 133 1.49 -17.23 -17.71
CA GLY A 133 0.83 -17.01 -16.43
C GLY A 133 1.78 -16.97 -15.24
N LYS A 134 3.10 -16.82 -15.45
CA LYS A 134 4.09 -16.84 -14.36
C LYS A 134 4.85 -15.52 -14.25
N PRO A 135 5.26 -15.12 -13.03
CA PRO A 135 6.11 -13.95 -12.84
C PRO A 135 7.53 -14.21 -13.32
N ARG A 136 8.31 -13.13 -13.44
CA ARG A 136 9.77 -13.17 -13.60
C ARG A 136 10.40 -12.23 -12.60
N PHE A 137 11.53 -12.62 -12.03
CA PHE A 137 12.24 -11.84 -11.02
C PHE A 137 13.66 -11.59 -11.48
N ARG A 138 14.18 -10.41 -11.15
CA ARG A 138 15.58 -10.10 -11.37
C ARG A 138 16.43 -10.80 -10.30
N GLU A 139 17.53 -11.43 -10.72
CA GLU A 139 18.34 -12.28 -9.84
C GLU A 139 19.01 -11.52 -8.69
N GLU A 140 19.35 -10.23 -8.89
CA GLU A 140 20.12 -9.43 -7.92
C GLU A 140 19.30 -8.96 -6.71
N ASP A 141 18.05 -8.55 -6.93
CA ASP A 141 17.22 -7.84 -5.94
C ASP A 141 15.83 -8.48 -5.76
N GLY A 142 15.52 -9.52 -6.54
CA GLY A 142 14.20 -10.16 -6.54
C GLY A 142 13.09 -9.28 -7.09
N LYS A 143 13.42 -8.17 -7.78
CA LYS A 143 12.41 -7.26 -8.32
C LYS A 143 11.61 -7.93 -9.42
N ILE A 144 10.27 -7.79 -9.37
CA ILE A 144 9.37 -8.28 -10.41
C ILE A 144 9.69 -7.58 -11.73
N ILE A 145 9.91 -8.37 -12.77
CA ILE A 145 10.14 -7.92 -14.14
C ILE A 145 8.79 -7.79 -14.84
N LYS A 146 8.59 -6.66 -15.54
CA LYS A 146 7.39 -6.40 -16.35
C LYS A 146 7.51 -7.12 -17.72
N PRO A 147 6.43 -7.74 -18.24
CA PRO A 147 6.43 -8.32 -19.58
C PRO A 147 6.50 -7.24 -20.69
N PRO A 148 6.80 -7.61 -21.94
CA PRO A 148 6.70 -6.69 -23.08
C PRO A 148 5.32 -6.04 -23.14
N ASN A 149 5.25 -4.76 -23.52
CA ASN A 149 4.03 -3.95 -23.60
C ASN A 149 3.27 -3.68 -22.28
N TRP A 150 3.75 -4.16 -21.12
CA TRP A 150 3.09 -3.87 -19.83
C TRP A 150 2.79 -2.39 -19.61
N GLU A 151 3.73 -1.52 -19.98
CA GLU A 151 3.59 -0.07 -19.82
C GLU A 151 2.42 0.49 -20.65
N LYS A 152 2.16 -0.09 -21.81
CA LYS A 152 1.06 0.32 -22.68
C LYS A 152 -0.28 -0.24 -22.19
N ASP A 153 -0.28 -1.50 -21.76
CA ASP A 153 -1.51 -2.26 -21.55
C ASP A 153 -2.01 -2.18 -20.10
N PHE A 154 -1.11 -2.01 -19.12
CA PHE A 154 -1.39 -2.17 -17.70
C PHE A 154 -0.92 -1.02 -16.81
N ALA A 155 -0.10 -0.08 -17.30
CA ALA A 155 0.38 1.03 -16.48
C ALA A 155 -0.79 1.79 -15.80
N PRO A 156 -0.77 1.95 -14.47
CA PRO A 156 -1.92 2.44 -13.73
C PRO A 156 -2.12 3.96 -13.84
N GLU A 157 -1.08 4.76 -14.09
CA GLU A 157 -1.08 6.21 -13.91
C GLU A 157 -2.15 6.91 -14.76
N GLY A 158 -2.22 6.57 -16.06
CA GLY A 158 -3.22 7.13 -16.96
C GLY A 158 -4.65 6.70 -16.61
N ARG A 159 -4.81 5.47 -16.11
CA ARG A 159 -6.10 4.89 -15.73
C ARG A 159 -6.61 5.45 -14.40
N LEU A 160 -5.72 5.64 -13.43
CA LEU A 160 -6.00 6.30 -12.15
C LEU A 160 -6.49 7.73 -12.40
N LYS A 161 -5.81 8.47 -13.29
CA LYS A 161 -6.24 9.82 -13.69
C LYS A 161 -7.66 9.82 -14.26
N GLN A 162 -7.95 8.93 -15.21
CA GLN A 162 -9.29 8.81 -15.81
C GLN A 162 -10.36 8.48 -14.77
N GLU A 163 -10.06 7.61 -13.82
CA GLU A 163 -10.99 7.25 -12.75
C GLU A 163 -11.24 8.41 -11.78
N ILE A 164 -10.21 9.18 -11.43
CA ILE A 164 -10.38 10.43 -10.65
C ILE A 164 -11.25 11.43 -11.41
N GLU A 165 -11.00 11.65 -12.72
CA GLU A 165 -11.80 12.54 -13.57
C GLU A 165 -13.27 12.10 -13.65
N ARG A 166 -13.53 10.79 -13.71
CA ARG A 166 -14.88 10.20 -13.65
C ARG A 166 -15.58 10.56 -12.34
N GLN A 167 -14.93 10.33 -11.19
CA GLN A 167 -15.51 10.62 -9.86
C GLN A 167 -15.77 12.12 -9.68
N LEU A 168 -14.86 12.98 -10.15
CA LEU A 168 -15.05 14.44 -10.13
C LEU A 168 -16.28 14.86 -10.93
N THR A 169 -16.51 14.24 -12.10
CA THR A 169 -17.66 14.53 -12.97
C THR A 169 -18.98 14.06 -12.36
N GLU A 170 -19.00 12.90 -11.71
CA GLU A 170 -20.22 12.36 -11.08
C GLU A 170 -20.69 13.19 -9.89
N LYS A 171 -19.75 13.74 -9.10
CA LYS A 171 -20.08 14.59 -7.94
C LYS A 171 -20.54 16.00 -8.29
N GLN A 172 -20.44 16.39 -9.56
CA GLN A 172 -20.94 17.68 -10.08
C GLN A 172 -22.36 17.59 -10.67
N LYS A 173 -22.93 16.38 -10.77
CA LYS A 173 -24.31 16.14 -11.20
C LYS A 173 -25.25 16.12 -10.01
#